data_AF-A0ABD3P5L4-F1
#
_entry.id   AF-A0ABD3P5L4-F1
#
_cell.length_a   1.000
_cell.length_b   1.000
_cell.length_c   1.000
_cell.angle_alpha   90.00
_cell.angle_beta   90.00
_cell.angle_gamma   90.00
#
_symmetry.space_group_name_H-M   'P 1'
#
loop_
_entity.id
_entity.type
_entity.pdbx_description
1 polymer ?
#
loop_
_entity_poly.entity_id
_entity_poly.type
_entity_poly.pdbx_seq_one_letter_code
_entity_poly.pdbx_strand_id
1 'polypeptide(L)'
;MLPKTKATVSNDSLQGVQFKRPACGKFIYVTRNLLDVCASFYHHLSNQKEGTYTGSFQAFVRDWMDGKVAFGSPVHHLLSFAEGFRDNCYANHDHRDTNPTNTDRPLLLLSYEEMKCNLREQVFLIMKFLNLHHIPIEILDNEILPTFEFQSMKANAHRFQPKSVTWLNGFQFLRRGESGDGKSLFIGGATNGSNEGNKSLLSEYEKWLNRQGYRDQIDKLFNYSSSDIEAKRLRDVFVGVVDSS
;
A
#
# COMPACT_ATOMS: atom_id res chain seq x y z
N MET A 1 -1.96 -11.87 2.63
CA MET A 1 -2.78 -11.27 3.70
C MET A 1 -3.13 -12.34 4.71
N LEU A 2 -3.07 -12.00 6.00
CA LEU A 2 -3.46 -12.91 7.06
C LEU A 2 -4.95 -13.27 6.90
N PRO A 3 -5.32 -14.56 6.98
CA PRO A 3 -6.70 -14.98 6.79
C PRO A 3 -7.61 -14.30 7.81
N LYS A 4 -8.82 -13.92 7.38
CA LYS A 4 -9.92 -13.56 8.27
C LYS A 4 -10.37 -14.82 9.01
N THR A 5 -9.65 -15.25 10.04
CA THR A 5 -10.26 -16.04 11.10
C THR A 5 -10.85 -15.04 12.08
N LYS A 6 -12.18 -14.81 11.96
CA LYS A 6 -12.98 -14.43 13.12
C LYS A 6 -12.97 -15.64 14.06
N ALA A 7 -11.87 -15.83 14.79
CA ALA A 7 -11.96 -16.52 16.06
C ALA A 7 -12.71 -15.57 16.98
N THR A 8 -13.97 -15.87 17.27
CA THR A 8 -14.74 -15.22 18.32
C THR A 8 -14.10 -15.62 19.66
N VAL A 9 -12.96 -15.00 19.98
CA VAL A 9 -12.42 -15.01 21.33
C VAL A 9 -13.20 -13.93 22.07
N SER A 10 -13.90 -14.32 23.13
CA SER A 10 -14.58 -13.42 24.05
C SER A 10 -13.66 -12.25 24.43
N ASN A 11 -14.18 -11.03 24.28
CA ASN A 11 -13.44 -9.78 24.52
C ASN A 11 -12.90 -9.64 25.96
N ASP A 12 -13.33 -10.47 26.90
CA ASP A 12 -12.93 -10.41 28.31
C ASP A 12 -11.58 -11.09 28.61
N SER A 13 -11.03 -11.91 27.70
CA SER A 13 -9.80 -12.68 27.95
C SER A 13 -8.52 -12.11 27.32
N LEU A 14 -8.57 -10.95 26.66
CA LEU A 14 -7.42 -10.34 25.98
C LEU A 14 -7.02 -8.96 26.53
N GLN A 15 -7.66 -8.47 27.59
CA GLN A 15 -7.18 -7.29 28.30
C GLN A 15 -5.84 -7.61 28.98
N GLY A 16 -4.74 -7.16 28.36
CA GLY A 16 -3.39 -7.26 28.93
C GLY A 16 -2.38 -8.10 28.14
N VAL A 17 -2.75 -8.73 27.03
CA VAL A 17 -1.78 -9.47 26.19
C VAL A 17 -1.06 -8.50 25.26
N GLN A 18 0.14 -8.05 25.67
CA GLN A 18 1.03 -7.27 24.83
C GLN A 18 1.67 -8.21 23.77
N PHE A 19 1.23 -8.12 22.51
CA PHE A 19 1.84 -8.85 21.41
C PHE A 19 3.20 -8.25 21.06
N LYS A 20 4.22 -8.66 21.81
CA LYS A 20 5.60 -8.20 21.64
C LYS A 20 6.25 -8.84 20.39
N ARG A 21 6.77 -8.02 19.48
CA ARG A 21 7.39 -8.51 18.23
C ARG A 21 8.77 -9.12 18.49
N PRO A 22 9.03 -10.38 18.09
CA PRO A 22 10.35 -10.99 18.26
C PRO A 22 11.41 -10.17 17.52
N ALA A 23 12.60 -10.06 18.12
CA ALA A 23 13.71 -9.23 17.64
C ALA A 23 14.44 -9.80 16.41
N CYS A 24 13.73 -10.41 15.45
CA CYS A 24 14.34 -11.17 14.37
C CYS A 24 13.83 -10.83 12.96
N GLY A 25 12.87 -9.92 12.79
CA GLY A 25 12.29 -9.61 11.49
C GLY A 25 12.17 -8.11 11.20
N LYS A 26 12.80 -7.67 10.09
CA LYS A 26 12.58 -6.35 9.48
C LYS A 26 11.57 -6.49 8.33
N PHE A 27 10.58 -5.62 8.28
CA PHE A 27 9.54 -5.60 7.26
C PHE A 27 9.47 -4.24 6.59
N ILE A 28 9.37 -4.23 5.26
CA ILE A 28 9.11 -3.03 4.49
C ILE A 28 7.67 -3.11 4.01
N TYR A 29 6.86 -2.11 4.38
CA TYR A 29 5.48 -1.98 3.95
C TYR A 29 5.35 -0.81 2.99
N VAL A 30 4.71 -1.05 1.85
CA VAL A 30 4.52 -0.06 0.80
C VAL A 30 3.03 0.23 0.63
N THR A 31 2.65 1.49 0.77
CA THR A 31 1.31 1.97 0.45
C THR A 31 1.25 2.51 -0.98
N ARG A 32 0.05 2.61 -1.52
CA ARG A 32 -0.25 3.24 -2.81
C ARG A 32 -1.67 3.77 -2.77
N ASN A 33 -1.96 4.81 -3.55
CA ASN A 33 -3.31 5.33 -3.75
C ASN A 33 -4.33 4.21 -4.07
N LEU A 34 -5.43 4.14 -3.33
CA LEU A 34 -6.39 3.05 -3.43
C LEU A 34 -7.14 3.01 -4.76
N LEU A 35 -7.35 4.14 -5.43
CA LEU A 35 -7.96 4.15 -6.78
C LEU A 35 -7.02 3.49 -7.77
N ASP A 36 -5.73 3.82 -7.70
CA ASP A 36 -4.69 3.20 -8.55
C ASP A 36 -4.51 1.72 -8.24
N VAL A 37 -4.55 1.34 -6.96
CA VAL A 37 -4.49 -0.08 -6.55
C VAL A 37 -5.68 -0.83 -7.11
N CYS A 38 -6.90 -0.32 -6.95
CA CYS A 38 -8.12 -0.97 -7.44
C CYS A 38 -8.09 -1.14 -8.96
N ALA A 39 -7.75 -0.08 -9.70
CA ALA A 39 -7.62 -0.14 -11.17
C ALA A 39 -6.50 -1.10 -11.62
N SER A 40 -5.33 -1.04 -10.97
CA SER A 40 -4.22 -1.94 -11.28
C SER A 40 -4.58 -3.39 -10.99
N PHE A 41 -5.33 -3.66 -9.91
CA PHE A 41 -5.69 -5.02 -9.53
C PHE A 41 -6.78 -5.60 -10.41
N TYR A 42 -7.74 -4.78 -10.86
CA TYR A 42 -8.69 -5.17 -11.88
C TYR A 42 -7.97 -5.63 -13.16
N HIS A 43 -7.06 -4.81 -13.69
CA HIS A 43 -6.30 -5.18 -14.89
C HIS A 43 -5.45 -6.43 -14.65
N HIS A 44 -4.84 -6.55 -13.47
CA HIS A 44 -4.08 -7.73 -13.10
C HIS A 44 -4.96 -8.98 -13.15
N LEU A 45 -6.10 -9.03 -12.46
CA LEU A 45 -6.93 -10.24 -12.39
C LEU A 45 -7.71 -10.54 -13.68
N SER A 46 -8.19 -9.51 -14.40
CA SER A 46 -8.96 -9.68 -15.63
C SER A 46 -8.14 -10.15 -16.84
N ASN A 47 -6.80 -10.13 -16.75
CA ASN A 47 -5.91 -10.53 -17.83
C ASN A 47 -5.09 -11.79 -17.53
N GLN A 48 -5.38 -12.50 -16.44
CA GLN A 48 -4.76 -13.80 -16.15
C GLN A 48 -5.55 -14.90 -16.82
N LYS A 49 -4.86 -15.84 -17.46
CA LYS A 49 -5.48 -17.07 -17.97
C LYS A 49 -5.99 -17.93 -16.82
N GLU A 50 -5.25 -17.95 -15.72
CA GLU A 50 -5.59 -18.66 -14.48
C GLU A 50 -6.51 -17.81 -13.56
N GLY A 51 -6.80 -16.57 -13.94
CA GLY A 51 -7.62 -15.64 -13.18
C GLY A 51 -9.10 -15.97 -13.28
N THR A 52 -9.84 -15.68 -12.21
CA THR A 52 -11.28 -15.95 -12.14
C THR A 52 -12.15 -14.73 -12.42
N TYR A 53 -11.56 -13.54 -12.61
CA TYR A 53 -12.34 -12.30 -12.69
C TYR A 53 -12.69 -11.94 -14.14
N THR A 54 -13.93 -12.23 -14.54
CA THR A 54 -14.45 -11.95 -15.89
C THR A 54 -15.46 -10.80 -15.93
N GLY A 55 -15.73 -10.17 -14.79
CA GLY A 55 -16.67 -9.05 -14.67
C GLY A 55 -16.12 -7.74 -15.21
N SER A 56 -16.99 -6.73 -15.36
CA SER A 56 -16.59 -5.37 -15.72
C SER A 56 -15.84 -4.68 -14.57
N PHE A 57 -15.18 -3.56 -14.87
CA PHE A 57 -14.52 -2.75 -13.85
C PHE A 57 -15.50 -2.27 -12.76
N GLN A 58 -16.74 -1.91 -13.12
CA GLN A 58 -17.76 -1.51 -12.15
C GLN A 58 -18.12 -2.65 -11.19
N ALA A 59 -18.28 -3.87 -11.72
CA ALA A 59 -18.52 -5.05 -10.89
C ALA A 59 -17.33 -5.29 -9.95
N PHE A 60 -16.11 -5.15 -10.47
CA PHE A 60 -14.89 -5.32 -9.68
C PHE A 60 -14.81 -4.33 -8.52
N VAL A 61 -15.09 -3.05 -8.77
CA VAL A 61 -15.09 -2.01 -7.73
C VAL A 61 -16.09 -2.35 -6.63
N ARG A 62 -17.27 -2.89 -6.96
CA ARG A 62 -18.27 -3.31 -5.96
C ARG A 62 -17.82 -4.53 -5.17
N ASP A 63 -17.27 -5.54 -5.83
CA ASP A 63 -16.70 -6.71 -5.14
C ASP A 63 -15.51 -6.33 -4.25
N TRP A 64 -14.71 -5.35 -4.69
CA TRP A 64 -13.61 -4.76 -3.92
C TRP A 64 -14.12 -4.05 -2.66
N MET A 65 -15.17 -3.23 -2.79
CA MET A 65 -15.82 -2.55 -1.66
C MET A 65 -16.45 -3.53 -0.67
N ASP A 66 -16.99 -4.64 -1.15
CA ASP A 66 -17.52 -5.74 -0.34
C ASP A 66 -16.42 -6.65 0.26
N GLY A 67 -15.16 -6.47 -0.16
CA GLY A 67 -14.04 -7.31 0.25
C GLY A 67 -14.12 -8.76 -0.24
N LYS A 68 -14.78 -8.99 -1.39
CA LYS A 68 -14.95 -10.28 -2.08
C LYS A 68 -13.81 -10.59 -3.05
N VAL A 69 -12.97 -9.61 -3.36
CA VAL A 69 -11.74 -9.81 -4.14
C VAL A 69 -10.66 -10.51 -3.31
N ALA A 70 -9.68 -11.10 -3.99
CA ALA A 70 -8.55 -11.75 -3.33
C ALA A 70 -7.89 -10.82 -2.30
N PHE A 71 -7.46 -11.42 -1.20
CA PHE A 71 -6.88 -10.76 -0.03
C PHE A 71 -7.85 -9.97 0.87
N GLY A 72 -9.06 -9.62 0.42
CA GLY A 72 -10.12 -9.09 1.30
C GLY A 72 -10.22 -7.57 1.34
N SER A 73 -10.54 -7.00 2.52
CA SER A 73 -10.84 -5.56 2.63
C SER A 73 -9.57 -4.70 2.60
N PRO A 74 -9.46 -3.75 1.64
CA PRO A 74 -8.30 -2.87 1.53
C PRO A 74 -8.20 -1.89 2.71
N VAL A 75 -9.34 -1.41 3.22
CA VAL A 75 -9.38 -0.48 4.37
C VAL A 75 -8.93 -1.18 5.63
N HIS A 76 -9.41 -2.40 5.88
CA HIS A 76 -8.96 -3.18 7.03
C HIS A 76 -7.46 -3.46 6.98
N HIS A 77 -6.93 -3.78 5.80
CA HIS A 77 -5.50 -3.99 5.59
C HIS A 77 -4.69 -2.73 5.96
N LEU A 78 -5.05 -1.57 5.42
CA LEU A 78 -4.36 -0.31 5.72
C LEU A 78 -4.41 0.06 7.20
N LEU A 79 -5.58 -0.04 7.84
CA LEU A 79 -5.74 0.28 9.26
C LEU A 79 -4.93 -0.67 10.15
N SER A 80 -4.90 -1.96 9.83
CA SER A 80 -4.13 -2.96 10.59
C SER A 80 -2.64 -2.67 10.54
N PHE A 81 -2.12 -2.24 9.38
CA PHE A 81 -0.72 -1.80 9.27
C PHE A 81 -0.48 -0.47 10.00
N ALA A 82 -1.39 0.51 9.90
CA ALA A 82 -1.29 1.77 10.64
C ALA A 82 -1.20 1.55 12.17
N GLU A 83 -2.05 0.67 12.72
CA GLU A 83 -1.97 0.24 14.12
C GLU A 83 -0.61 -0.41 14.43
N GLY A 84 -0.11 -1.23 13.51
CA GLY A 84 1.21 -1.83 13.61
C GLY A 84 2.36 -0.80 13.58
N PHE A 85 2.22 0.31 12.87
CA PHE A 85 3.21 1.39 12.85
C PHE A 85 3.15 2.27 14.11
N ARG A 86 1.98 2.39 14.75
CA ARG A 86 1.85 3.04 16.06
C ARG A 86 2.70 2.33 17.12
N ASP A 87 2.79 1.00 17.05
CA ASP A 87 3.61 0.17 17.95
C ASP A 87 4.81 -0.46 17.22
N ASN A 88 5.62 0.39 16.58
CA ASN A 88 6.75 -0.02 15.75
C ASN A 88 8.04 -0.26 16.57
N CYS A 89 7.95 -1.16 17.55
CA CYS A 89 9.06 -1.52 18.44
C CYS A 89 9.23 -3.05 18.54
N TYR A 90 10.44 -3.51 18.87
CA TYR A 90 10.68 -4.91 19.25
C TYR A 90 10.28 -5.18 20.70
N ALA A 91 10.04 -6.45 21.03
CA ALA A 91 9.68 -6.96 22.35
C ALA A 91 10.57 -6.48 23.51
N ASN A 92 11.86 -6.33 23.22
CA ASN A 92 12.91 -6.03 24.18
C ASN A 92 13.31 -4.55 24.16
N HIS A 93 12.58 -3.70 23.42
CA HIS A 93 12.86 -2.27 23.37
C HIS A 93 12.49 -1.62 24.72
N ASP A 94 13.43 -0.90 25.34
CA ASP A 94 13.11 -0.09 26.53
C ASP A 94 12.34 1.15 26.05
N HIS A 95 11.08 1.32 26.47
CA HIS A 95 10.28 2.49 26.11
C HIS A 95 10.83 3.81 26.66
N ARG A 96 11.81 3.75 27.57
CA ARG A 96 12.55 4.91 28.09
C ARG A 96 13.80 5.23 27.28
N ASP A 97 14.19 4.36 26.34
CA ASP A 97 15.22 4.67 25.36
C ASP A 97 14.64 5.62 24.32
N THR A 98 14.74 6.91 24.61
CA THR A 98 14.34 8.00 23.71
C THR A 98 15.47 8.35 22.75
N ASN A 99 16.54 7.56 22.65
CA ASN A 99 17.65 7.88 21.77
C ASN A 99 17.19 7.83 20.31
N PRO A 100 17.11 8.97 19.60
CA PRO A 100 16.60 9.03 18.22
C PRO A 100 17.53 8.33 17.22
N THR A 101 18.71 7.89 17.66
CA THR A 101 19.65 7.10 16.85
C THR A 101 19.39 5.59 16.91
N ASN A 102 18.50 5.11 17.78
CA ASN A 102 18.11 3.70 17.85
C ASN A 102 17.14 3.37 16.71
N THR A 103 17.70 3.06 15.54
CA THR A 103 16.99 2.75 14.28
C THR A 103 16.45 1.31 14.21
N ASP A 104 16.54 0.54 15.29
CA ASP A 104 16.07 -0.85 15.34
C ASP A 104 14.54 -0.94 15.51
N ARG A 105 13.83 -0.36 14.54
CA ARG A 105 12.41 -0.58 14.36
C ARG A 105 12.18 -1.79 13.44
N PRO A 106 11.15 -2.62 13.70
CA PRO A 106 10.83 -3.75 12.85
C PRO A 106 10.18 -3.36 11.51
N LEU A 107 9.57 -2.17 11.39
CA LEU A 107 8.85 -1.76 10.17
C LEU A 107 9.42 -0.48 9.55
N LEU A 108 9.53 -0.49 8.22
CA LEU A 108 9.73 0.70 7.38
C LEU A 108 8.48 0.97 6.54
N LEU A 109 7.96 2.20 6.58
CA LEU A 109 6.85 2.66 5.73
C LEU A 109 7.38 3.45 4.54
N LEU A 110 7.01 3.01 3.35
CA LEU A 110 7.19 3.72 2.08
C LEU A 110 5.84 3.93 1.42
N SER A 111 5.72 4.95 0.57
CA SER A 111 4.61 5.05 -0.37
C SER A 111 5.11 4.98 -1.81
N TYR A 112 4.29 4.43 -2.69
CA TYR A 112 4.54 4.42 -4.13
C TYR A 112 4.71 5.84 -4.67
N GLU A 113 3.91 6.78 -4.18
CA GLU A 113 3.90 8.18 -4.59
C GLU A 113 5.20 8.90 -4.20
N GLU A 114 5.71 8.70 -2.97
CA GLU A 114 7.03 9.21 -2.57
C GLU A 114 8.16 8.59 -3.41
N MET A 115 8.10 7.27 -3.71
CA MET A 115 9.09 6.62 -4.59
C MET A 115 9.06 7.19 -6.00
N LYS A 116 7.88 7.55 -6.52
CA LYS A 116 7.73 8.21 -7.82
C LYS A 116 8.25 9.64 -7.81
N CYS A 117 8.13 10.35 -6.68
CA CYS A 117 8.57 11.73 -6.52
C CYS A 117 10.09 11.82 -6.35
N ASN A 118 10.66 11.01 -5.45
CA ASN A 118 12.09 11.01 -5.14
C ASN A 118 12.57 9.59 -4.80
N LEU A 119 12.82 8.79 -5.84
CA LEU A 119 13.26 7.40 -5.69
C LEU A 119 14.55 7.28 -4.87
N ARG A 120 15.50 8.18 -5.10
CA ARG A 120 16.81 8.18 -4.43
C ARG A 120 16.65 8.24 -2.92
N GLU A 121 15.85 9.18 -2.43
CA GLU A 121 15.59 9.35 -0.99
C GLU A 121 14.93 8.10 -0.38
N GLN A 122 13.95 7.51 -1.06
CA GLN A 122 13.29 6.30 -0.57
C GLN A 122 14.25 5.10 -0.53
N VAL A 123 15.15 4.97 -1.50
CA VAL A 123 16.18 3.91 -1.49
C VAL A 123 17.19 4.13 -0.35
N PHE A 124 17.56 5.37 -0.02
CA PHE A 124 18.37 5.62 1.17
C PHE A 124 17.69 5.22 2.46
N LEU A 125 16.37 5.44 2.59
CA LEU A 125 15.62 4.97 3.75
C LEU A 125 15.70 3.45 3.88
N ILE A 126 15.57 2.72 2.76
CA ILE A 126 15.75 1.26 2.73
C ILE A 126 17.17 0.87 3.12
N MET A 127 18.19 1.53 2.57
CA MET A 127 19.60 1.25 2.89
C MET A 127 19.90 1.47 4.36
N LYS A 128 19.45 2.58 4.94
CA LYS A 128 19.58 2.87 6.38
C LYS A 128 18.84 1.82 7.21
N PHE A 129 17.60 1.49 6.83
CA PHE A 129 16.80 0.49 7.52
C PHE A 129 17.42 -0.91 7.52
N LEU A 130 18.07 -1.29 6.41
CA LEU A 130 18.74 -2.59 6.26
C LEU A 130 20.23 -2.57 6.64
N ASN A 131 20.75 -1.46 7.18
CA ASN A 131 22.16 -1.27 7.53
C ASN A 131 23.14 -1.51 6.35
N LEU A 132 22.73 -1.13 5.13
CA LEU A 132 23.50 -1.30 3.90
C LEU A 132 24.49 -0.13 3.67
N HIS A 133 25.14 0.35 4.73
CA HIS A 133 26.06 1.50 4.68
C HIS A 133 27.34 1.23 3.87
N HIS A 134 27.60 -0.03 3.50
CA HIS A 134 28.75 -0.42 2.70
C HIS A 134 28.59 -0.14 1.20
N ILE A 135 27.39 0.19 0.72
CA ILE A 135 27.15 0.53 -0.69
C ILE A 135 27.63 1.98 -0.92
N PRO A 136 28.65 2.20 -1.77
CA PRO A 136 29.13 3.54 -2.06
C PRO A 136 28.08 4.38 -2.78
N ILE A 137 28.07 5.68 -2.51
CA ILE A 137 27.07 6.58 -3.10
C ILE A 137 27.12 6.62 -4.63
N GLU A 138 28.32 6.54 -5.18
CA GLU A 138 28.53 6.56 -6.61
C GLU A 138 27.98 5.31 -7.30
N ILE A 139 28.05 4.14 -6.63
CA ILE A 139 27.44 2.90 -7.09
C ILE A 139 25.91 2.98 -6.99
N LEU A 140 25.39 3.56 -5.90
CA LEU A 140 23.96 3.79 -5.75
C LEU A 140 23.41 4.64 -6.91
N ASP A 141 24.06 5.78 -7.16
CA ASP A 141 23.58 6.78 -8.10
C ASP A 141 23.78 6.36 -9.56
N ASN A 142 24.92 5.75 -9.90
CA ASN A 142 25.28 5.46 -11.30
C ASN A 142 24.91 4.03 -11.75
N GLU A 143 24.81 3.06 -10.84
CA GLU A 143 24.59 1.66 -11.20
C GLU A 143 23.25 1.11 -10.69
N ILE A 144 22.85 1.42 -9.46
CA ILE A 144 21.68 0.82 -8.83
C ILE A 144 20.39 1.55 -9.21
N LEU A 145 20.29 2.86 -8.94
CA LEU A 145 19.07 3.64 -9.19
C LEU A 145 18.56 3.55 -10.64
N PRO A 146 19.42 3.60 -11.68
CA PRO A 146 18.95 3.45 -13.06
C PRO A 146 18.25 2.11 -13.35
N THR A 147 18.52 1.06 -12.56
CA THR A 147 17.87 -0.26 -12.71
C THR A 147 16.47 -0.32 -12.10
N PHE A 148 16.14 0.63 -11.21
CA PHE A 148 14.85 0.71 -10.54
C PHE A 148 13.83 1.56 -11.30
N GLU A 149 14.27 2.28 -12.34
CA GLU A 149 13.39 3.06 -13.20
C GLU A 149 12.41 2.19 -13.97
N PHE A 150 11.18 2.68 -14.13
CA PHE A 150 10.10 1.89 -14.74
C PHE A 150 10.46 1.40 -16.15
N GLN A 151 11.10 2.24 -16.97
CA GLN A 151 11.50 1.85 -18.33
C GLN A 151 12.59 0.77 -18.31
N SER A 152 13.55 0.88 -17.38
CA SER A 152 14.60 -0.13 -17.18
C SER A 152 13.99 -1.46 -16.73
N MET A 153 13.08 -1.43 -15.76
CA MET A 153 12.33 -2.61 -15.34
C MET A 153 11.48 -3.21 -16.46
N LYS A 154 10.83 -2.36 -17.27
CA LYS A 154 9.98 -2.79 -18.39
C LYS A 154 10.79 -3.42 -19.52
N ALA A 155 11.95 -2.86 -19.86
CA ALA A 155 12.90 -3.47 -20.79
C ALA A 155 13.40 -4.84 -20.28
N ASN A 156 13.45 -5.01 -18.95
CA ASN A 156 13.86 -6.24 -18.27
C ASN A 156 12.68 -7.01 -17.65
N ALA A 157 11.47 -6.93 -18.24
CA ALA A 157 10.22 -7.42 -17.64
C ALA A 157 10.28 -8.89 -17.20
N HIS A 158 11.08 -9.73 -17.88
CA HIS A 158 11.29 -11.14 -17.52
C HIS A 158 11.81 -11.36 -16.09
N ARG A 159 12.46 -10.35 -15.48
CA ARG A 159 12.95 -10.41 -14.09
C ARG A 159 11.88 -10.02 -13.06
N PHE A 160 10.89 -9.24 -13.47
CA PHE A 160 9.94 -8.56 -12.57
C PHE A 160 8.49 -9.04 -12.71
N GLN A 161 8.19 -9.85 -13.73
CA GLN A 161 6.88 -10.45 -13.91
C GLN A 161 6.75 -11.78 -13.13
N PRO A 162 5.55 -12.12 -12.63
CA PRO A 162 5.32 -13.40 -11.99
C PRO A 162 5.55 -14.56 -12.97
N LYS A 163 6.27 -15.60 -12.51
CA LYS A 163 6.57 -16.80 -13.30
C LYS A 163 5.38 -17.77 -13.41
N SER A 164 4.44 -17.69 -12.47
CA SER A 164 3.33 -18.63 -12.32
C SER A 164 2.02 -18.15 -12.96
N VAL A 165 2.07 -17.08 -13.76
CA VAL A 165 0.86 -16.44 -14.30
C VAL A 165 1.02 -16.29 -15.81
N THR A 166 0.04 -16.79 -16.55
CA THR A 166 -0.04 -16.62 -18.00
C THR A 166 -0.94 -15.45 -18.33
N TRP A 167 -0.45 -14.50 -19.12
CA TRP A 167 -1.22 -13.32 -19.50
C TRP A 167 -2.02 -13.54 -20.79
N LEU A 168 -3.26 -13.06 -20.80
CA LEU A 168 -4.12 -13.04 -21.98
C LEU A 168 -3.87 -11.79 -22.83
N ASN A 169 -4.22 -11.85 -24.12
CA ASN A 169 -4.30 -10.69 -25.02
C ASN A 169 -3.03 -9.81 -25.09
N GLY A 170 -1.84 -10.40 -24.88
CA GLY A 170 -0.58 -9.66 -24.87
C GLY A 170 -0.42 -8.72 -23.67
N PHE A 171 -1.20 -8.90 -22.60
CA PHE A 171 -1.11 -8.09 -21.40
C PHE A 171 0.29 -8.15 -20.78
N GLN A 172 0.79 -6.99 -20.36
CA GLN A 172 2.08 -6.85 -19.71
C GLN A 172 1.88 -6.49 -18.24
N PHE A 173 2.48 -7.27 -17.33
CA PHE A 173 2.44 -7.03 -15.89
C PHE A 173 2.91 -5.61 -15.52
N LEU A 174 4.02 -5.17 -16.11
CA LEU A 174 4.50 -3.79 -16.01
C LEU A 174 3.73 -2.88 -16.98
N ARG A 175 2.53 -2.46 -16.55
CA ARG A 175 1.55 -1.76 -17.38
C ARG A 175 1.94 -0.31 -17.71
N ARG A 176 1.79 0.60 -16.73
CA ARG A 176 2.05 2.05 -16.90
C ARG A 176 3.11 2.64 -15.97
N GLY A 177 3.19 2.20 -14.71
CA GLY A 177 4.20 2.73 -13.78
C GLY A 177 3.97 4.19 -13.37
N GLU A 178 2.71 4.62 -13.37
CA GLU A 178 2.26 5.99 -13.10
C GLU A 178 1.30 6.01 -11.90
N SER A 179 1.15 7.19 -11.30
CA SER A 179 0.15 7.50 -10.27
C SER A 179 -1.01 8.30 -10.89
N GLY A 180 -2.23 8.12 -10.41
CA GLY A 180 -3.43 8.88 -10.82
C GLY A 180 -4.27 8.25 -11.94
N ASP A 181 -3.78 7.21 -12.62
CA ASP A 181 -4.51 6.53 -13.71
C ASP A 181 -5.81 5.86 -13.24
N GLY A 182 -5.89 5.47 -11.97
CA GLY A 182 -7.09 4.88 -11.38
C GLY A 182 -8.28 5.81 -11.46
N LYS A 183 -8.11 7.08 -11.11
CA LYS A 183 -9.20 8.08 -11.15
C LYS A 183 -9.84 8.17 -12.52
N SER A 184 -9.04 8.18 -13.59
CA SER A 184 -9.53 8.19 -14.97
C SER A 184 -10.37 6.96 -15.30
N LEU A 185 -10.02 5.78 -14.80
CA LEU A 185 -10.80 4.56 -15.01
C LEU A 185 -12.13 4.56 -14.22
N PHE A 186 -12.13 5.13 -13.01
CA PHE A 186 -13.35 5.32 -12.22
C PHE A 186 -14.33 6.31 -12.88
N ILE A 187 -13.81 7.32 -13.60
CA ILE A 187 -14.62 8.29 -14.34
C ILE A 187 -15.04 7.76 -15.73
N GLY A 188 -14.12 7.08 -16.43
CA GLY A 188 -14.25 6.70 -17.84
C GLY A 188 -14.69 5.27 -18.12
N GLY A 189 -14.78 4.40 -17.10
CA GLY A 189 -15.17 2.99 -17.28
C GLY A 189 -16.61 2.77 -17.79
N ALA A 190 -17.43 3.82 -17.87
CA ALA A 190 -18.74 3.78 -18.50
C ALA A 190 -18.61 3.93 -20.03
N THR A 191 -18.76 2.82 -20.75
CA THR A 191 -18.81 2.81 -22.22
C THR A 191 -19.93 3.72 -22.74
N ASN A 192 -19.59 4.58 -23.70
CA ASN A 192 -20.45 5.17 -24.75
C ASN A 192 -21.97 5.06 -24.52
N GLY A 193 -22.53 6.01 -23.78
CA GLY A 193 -23.97 6.20 -23.69
C GLY A 193 -24.36 6.90 -22.39
N SER A 194 -24.75 8.17 -22.49
CA SER A 194 -25.27 9.05 -21.43
C SER A 194 -24.23 9.64 -20.44
N ASN A 195 -24.08 10.97 -20.50
CA ASN A 195 -23.23 11.79 -19.62
C ASN A 195 -23.77 11.91 -18.17
N GLU A 196 -24.90 11.27 -17.84
CA GLU A 196 -25.52 11.38 -16.51
C GLU A 196 -25.05 10.29 -15.52
N GLY A 197 -24.46 9.19 -15.99
CA GLY A 197 -23.99 8.08 -15.13
C GLY A 197 -22.56 8.17 -14.62
N ASN A 198 -21.72 9.04 -15.19
CA ASN A 198 -20.24 9.00 -15.04
C ASN A 198 -19.73 9.52 -13.70
N LYS A 199 -20.53 10.32 -12.97
CA LYS A 199 -20.24 10.70 -11.57
C LYS A 199 -20.61 9.60 -10.57
N SER A 200 -21.32 8.54 -10.98
CA SER A 200 -21.88 7.57 -10.02
C SER A 200 -20.83 6.67 -9.38
N LEU A 201 -19.90 6.05 -10.13
CA LEU A 201 -18.99 5.05 -9.55
C LEU A 201 -17.93 5.66 -8.62
N LEU A 202 -17.29 6.75 -9.03
CA LEU A 202 -16.35 7.46 -8.16
C LEU A 202 -17.06 8.00 -6.91
N SER A 203 -18.27 8.58 -7.06
CA SER A 203 -19.06 9.04 -5.91
C SER A 203 -19.53 7.88 -5.03
N GLU A 204 -19.90 6.74 -5.61
CA GLU A 204 -20.27 5.50 -4.89
C GLU A 204 -19.09 5.03 -4.04
N TYR A 205 -17.88 5.02 -4.63
CA TYR A 205 -16.63 4.65 -3.97
C TYR A 205 -16.25 5.62 -2.84
N GLU A 206 -16.29 6.93 -3.09
CA GLU A 206 -16.00 7.95 -2.07
C GLU A 206 -17.00 7.87 -0.91
N LYS A 207 -18.30 7.70 -1.20
CA LYS A 207 -19.32 7.48 -0.16
C LYS A 207 -19.06 6.20 0.63
N TRP A 208 -18.68 5.11 -0.04
CA TRP A 208 -18.30 3.87 0.63
C TRP A 208 -17.11 4.09 1.57
N LEU A 209 -16.07 4.75 1.10
CA LEU A 209 -14.87 5.01 1.87
C LEU A 209 -15.16 5.90 3.08
N ASN A 210 -15.95 6.96 2.91
CA ASN A 210 -16.38 7.83 4.00
C ASN A 210 -17.15 7.04 5.07
N ARG A 211 -18.03 6.11 4.67
CA ARG A 211 -18.73 5.21 5.62
C ARG A 211 -17.79 4.30 6.40
N GLN A 212 -16.60 3.99 5.87
CA GLN A 212 -15.60 3.22 6.63
C GLN A 212 -14.92 4.05 7.72
N GLY A 213 -15.06 5.39 7.72
CA GLY A 213 -14.40 6.27 8.71
C GLY A 213 -12.88 6.16 8.69
N TYR A 214 -12.28 5.87 7.53
CA TYR A 214 -10.85 5.58 7.42
C TYR A 214 -9.98 6.75 7.87
N ARG A 215 -10.25 7.96 7.35
CA ARG A 215 -9.48 9.17 7.69
C ARG A 215 -9.53 9.46 9.19
N ASP A 216 -10.72 9.45 9.78
CA ASP A 216 -10.91 9.70 11.22
C ASP A 216 -10.15 8.67 12.09
N GLN A 217 -10.09 7.41 11.66
CA GLN A 217 -9.33 6.38 12.36
C GLN A 217 -7.82 6.59 12.26
N ILE A 218 -7.30 6.93 11.07
CA ILE A 218 -5.88 7.28 10.89
C ILE A 218 -5.52 8.52 11.70
N ASP A 219 -6.36 9.56 11.66
CA ASP A 219 -6.20 10.77 12.45
C ASP A 219 -6.13 10.42 13.93
N LYS A 220 -7.08 9.63 14.45
CA LYS A 220 -7.08 9.19 15.84
C LYS A 220 -5.84 8.37 16.21
N LEU A 221 -5.30 7.56 15.30
CA LEU A 221 -4.11 6.75 15.56
C LEU A 221 -2.83 7.56 15.68
N PHE A 222 -2.75 8.69 14.97
CA PHE A 222 -1.54 9.53 14.88
C PHE A 222 -1.75 10.97 15.40
N ASN A 223 -2.82 11.23 16.18
CA ASN A 223 -3.13 12.54 16.76
C ASN A 223 -2.18 12.91 17.91
N TYR A 224 -0.91 13.13 17.58
CA TYR A 224 0.11 13.64 18.49
C TYR A 224 0.41 15.11 18.19
N SER A 225 1.05 15.79 19.15
CA SER A 225 1.52 17.18 19.04
C SER A 225 2.04 17.51 17.65
N SER A 226 1.70 18.69 17.11
CA SER A 226 2.17 19.20 15.82
C SER A 226 3.70 19.20 15.63
N SER A 227 4.45 18.96 16.71
CA SER A 227 5.91 18.83 16.75
C SER A 227 6.45 17.41 16.49
N ASP A 228 5.60 16.36 16.47
CA ASP A 228 6.03 15.00 16.13
C ASP A 228 6.04 14.80 14.61
N ILE A 229 7.22 15.02 14.02
CA ILE A 229 7.44 14.95 12.57
C ILE A 229 7.19 13.53 12.02
N GLU A 230 7.54 12.49 12.78
CA GLU A 230 7.36 11.11 12.35
C GLU A 230 5.89 10.69 12.38
N ALA A 231 5.17 11.00 13.47
CA ALA A 231 3.74 10.74 13.55
C ALA A 231 2.97 11.50 12.46
N LYS A 232 3.36 12.76 12.18
CA LYS A 232 2.82 13.54 11.08
C LYS A 232 3.08 12.87 9.73
N ARG A 233 4.31 12.44 9.45
CA ARG A 233 4.63 11.73 8.20
C ARG A 233 3.81 10.44 8.05
N LEU A 234 3.74 9.61 9.09
CA LEU A 234 2.94 8.37 9.07
C LEU A 234 1.48 8.66 8.73
N ARG A 235 0.89 9.66 9.41
CA ARG A 235 -0.46 10.13 9.13
C ARG A 235 -0.61 10.54 7.67
N ASP A 236 0.27 11.42 7.19
CA ASP A 236 0.17 11.99 5.84
C ASP A 236 0.29 10.88 4.76
N VAL A 237 1.17 9.90 4.96
CA VAL A 237 1.27 8.72 4.07
C VAL A 237 -0.01 7.89 4.09
N PHE A 238 -0.56 7.56 5.26
CA PHE A 238 -1.77 6.74 5.35
C PHE A 238 -3.03 7.48 4.90
N VAL A 239 -3.14 8.79 5.12
CA VAL A 239 -4.24 9.62 4.62
C VAL A 239 -4.12 9.81 3.10
N GLY A 240 -2.90 9.99 2.58
CA GLY A 240 -2.64 10.19 1.15
C GLY A 240 -3.10 9.03 0.26
N VAL A 241 -3.19 7.80 0.81
CA VAL A 241 -3.67 6.63 0.05
C VAL A 241 -5.13 6.77 -0.41
N VAL A 242 -5.90 7.68 0.19
CA VAL A 242 -7.31 7.91 -0.15
C VAL A 242 -7.57 9.27 -0.76
N ASP A 243 -6.53 10.05 -1.06
CA ASP A 243 -6.70 11.30 -1.76
C ASP A 243 -7.13 11.04 -3.20
N SER A 244 -8.24 11.65 -3.60
CA SER A 244 -8.75 11.58 -4.97
C SER A 244 -8.19 12.70 -5.84
N SER A 245 -7.27 13.53 -5.33
CA SER A 245 -6.62 14.64 -6.05
C SER A 245 -5.84 14.14 -7.24
#